data_AF-A0A6N7FMB6-F1
#
_entry.id   AF-A0A6N7FMB6-F1
#
_cell.length_a   1.000
_cell.length_b   1.000
_cell.length_c   1.000
_cell.angle_alpha   90.00
_cell.angle_beta   90.00
_cell.angle_gamma   90.00
#
_symmetry.space_group_name_H-M   'P 1'
#
loop_
_entity.id
_entity.type
_entity.pdbx_description
1 polymer ?
#
loop_
_entity_poly.entity_id
_entity_poly.type
_entity_poly.pdbx_seq_one_letter_code
_entity_poly.pdbx_strand_id
1 'polypeptide(L)' 'MVNTDDLCDAREVAAVLGLAHATSVSGYLRRYHDMPRPVVDLGAGRSRLWVRPDIAAWAAGRKARP' A
#
# COMPACT_ATOMS: atom_id res chain seq x y z
N MET A 1 6.87 14.68 9.98
CA MET A 1 6.31 15.28 8.75
C MET A 1 6.24 14.17 7.72
N VAL A 2 5.08 13.95 7.09
CA VAL A 2 4.97 13.04 5.93
C VAL A 2 5.49 13.81 4.72
N ASN A 3 6.51 13.27 4.05
CA ASN A 3 6.98 13.84 2.78
C ASN A 3 5.96 13.46 1.69
N THR A 4 5.39 14.47 1.04
CA THR A 4 4.40 14.27 -0.03
C THR A 4 5.02 13.59 -1.26
N ASP A 5 6.34 13.70 -1.42
CA ASP A 5 7.12 13.03 -2.47
C ASP A 5 7.11 11.50 -2.36
N ASP A 6 6.84 10.97 -1.16
CA ASP A 6 6.76 9.53 -0.89
C ASP A 6 5.33 8.96 -1.08
N LEU A 7 4.39 9.74 -1.62
CA LEU A 7 3.05 9.25 -1.88
C LEU A 7 3.02 8.37 -3.14
N CYS A 8 2.49 7.16 -2.99
CA CYS A 8 2.36 6.20 -4.07
C CYS A 8 0.91 5.74 -4.26
N ASP A 9 0.54 5.46 -5.50
CA ASP A 9 -0.79 4.96 -5.84
C ASP A 9 -0.92 3.43 -5.72
N ALA A 10 -2.11 2.89 -5.98
CA ALA A 10 -2.36 1.45 -5.88
C ALA A 10 -1.52 0.60 -6.87
N ARG A 11 -1.09 1.15 -8.01
CA ARG A 11 -0.21 0.45 -8.96
C ARG A 11 1.20 0.37 -8.42
N GLU A 12 1.70 1.45 -7.86
CA GLU A 12 3.03 1.47 -7.23
C GLU A 12 3.07 0.60 -5.97
N VAL A 13 2.03 0.63 -5.14
CA VAL A 13 1.90 -0.30 -4.01
C VAL A 13 1.93 -1.75 -4.50
N ALA A 14 1.20 -2.08 -5.57
CA ALA A 14 1.26 -3.42 -6.16
C ALA A 14 2.68 -3.79 -6.59
N ALA A 15 3.43 -2.87 -7.21
CA ALA A 15 4.81 -3.10 -7.59
C ALA A 15 5.73 -3.35 -6.38
N VAL A 16 5.60 -2.56 -5.31
CA VAL A 16 6.36 -2.74 -4.05
C VAL A 16 6.07 -4.10 -3.42
N LEU A 17 4.81 -4.55 -3.48
CA LEU A 17 4.37 -5.83 -2.94
C LEU A 17 4.63 -7.02 -3.88
N GLY A 18 5.09 -6.79 -5.11
CA GLY A 18 5.27 -7.83 -6.13
C GLY A 18 3.96 -8.42 -6.67
N LEU A 19 2.87 -7.65 -6.65
CA LEU A 19 1.55 -8.06 -7.14
C LEU A 19 1.39 -7.72 -8.62
N ALA A 20 0.67 -8.57 -9.35
CA ALA A 20 0.42 -8.38 -10.78
C ALA A 20 -0.52 -7.19 -11.09
N HIS A 21 -1.45 -6.87 -10.18
CA HIS A 21 -2.49 -5.86 -10.44
C HIS A 21 -2.76 -4.96 -9.23
N ALA A 22 -3.05 -3.68 -9.49
CA ALA A 22 -3.44 -2.71 -8.47
C ALA A 22 -4.75 -3.08 -7.75
N THR A 23 -5.65 -3.81 -8.42
CA THR A 23 -6.90 -4.29 -7.82
C THR A 23 -6.65 -5.29 -6.69
N SER A 24 -5.55 -6.04 -6.74
CA SER A 24 -5.13 -6.97 -5.69
C SER A 24 -4.82 -6.25 -4.38
N VAL A 25 -4.40 -4.98 -4.42
CA VAL A 25 -4.14 -4.16 -3.22
C VAL A 25 -5.40 -4.02 -2.36
N SER A 26 -6.58 -3.88 -2.98
CA SER A 26 -7.86 -3.84 -2.26
C SER A 26 -8.14 -5.14 -1.50
N GLY A 27 -7.78 -6.28 -2.09
CA GLY A 27 -7.90 -7.59 -1.44
C GLY A 27 -6.94 -7.70 -0.25
N TYR A 28 -5.69 -7.22 -0.42
CA TYR A 28 -4.69 -7.19 0.64
C TYR A 28 -5.12 -6.30 1.80
N LEU A 29 -5.66 -5.11 1.53
CA LEU A 29 -6.21 -4.21 2.56
C LEU A 29 -7.35 -4.83 3.39
N ARG A 30 -8.13 -5.73 2.79
CA ARG A 30 -9.20 -6.45 3.49
C ARG A 30 -8.66 -7.64 4.26
N ARG A 31 -7.68 -8.34 3.68
CA ARG A 31 -7.07 -9.56 4.26
C ARG A 31 -6.12 -9.25 5.41
N TYR A 32 -5.40 -8.13 5.35
CA TYR A 32 -4.36 -7.75 6.28
C TYR A 32 -4.74 -6.46 6.99
N HIS A 33 -5.18 -6.59 8.24
CA HIS A 33 -5.58 -5.46 9.08
C HIS A 33 -4.37 -4.62 9.53
N ASP A 34 -3.19 -5.23 9.54
CA ASP A 34 -1.88 -4.66 9.83
C ASP A 34 -1.28 -3.88 8.65
N MET A 35 -1.88 -4.00 7.45
CA MET A 35 -1.42 -3.27 6.27
C MET A 35 -1.68 -1.77 6.42
N PRO A 36 -0.72 -0.90 6.05
CA PRO A 36 -0.89 0.54 6.07
C PRO A 36 -2.13 0.98 5.29
N ARG A 37 -2.94 1.83 5.94
CA ARG A 37 -4.12 2.44 5.31
C ARG A 37 -3.69 3.59 4.40
N PRO A 38 -4.46 3.87 3.33
CA PRO A 38 -4.17 5.02 2.48
C PRO A 38 -4.30 6.31 3.30
N VAL A 39 -3.33 7.21 3.15
CA VAL A 39 -3.35 8.54 3.76
C VAL A 39 -4.27 9.50 3.00
N VAL A 40 -4.51 9.21 1.72
CA VAL A 40 -5.54 9.88 0.91
C VAL A 40 -6.48 8.83 0.36
N ASP A 41 -7.75 8.92 0.70
CA ASP A 41 -8.81 8.11 0.11
C ASP A 41 -9.88 9.03 -0.47
N LEU A 42 -9.95 9.07 -1.81
CA LEU A 42 -10.92 9.88 -2.55
C LEU A 42 -12.26 9.16 -2.73
N GLY A 43 -12.43 7.96 -2.16
CA GLY A 43 -13.68 7.19 -2.18
C GLY A 43 -13.78 6.18 -3.34
N ALA A 44 -14.95 5.55 -3.45
CA ALA A 44 -15.20 4.46 -4.39
C ALA A 44 -14.92 4.87 -5.84
N GLY A 45 -13.99 4.17 -6.49
CA GLY A 45 -13.61 4.38 -7.89
C GLY A 45 -12.54 5.46 -8.12
N ARG A 46 -12.00 6.09 -7.07
CA ARG A 46 -10.95 7.11 -7.19
C ARG A 46 -9.61 6.63 -6.64
N SER A 47 -8.55 7.38 -6.95
CA SER A 47 -7.18 7.08 -6.51
C SER A 47 -7.07 7.12 -4.99
N ARG A 48 -6.44 6.09 -4.44
CA ARG A 48 -5.98 6.03 -3.05
C ARG A 48 -4.47 6.19 -3.06
N LEU A 49 -3.93 6.93 -2.10
CA LEU A 49 -2.51 7.15 -1.96
C LEU A 49 -2.01 6.63 -0.62
N TRP A 50 -0.86 5.99 -0.65
CA TRP A 50 -0.15 5.47 0.51
C TRP A 50 1.19 6.16 0.66
N VAL A 51 1.72 6.12 1.86
CA VAL A 51 3.11 6.46 2.10
C VAL A 51 3.95 5.24 1.71
N ARG A 52 4.74 5.36 0.64
CA ARG A 52 5.59 4.30 0.11
C ARG A 52 6.51 3.65 1.15
N PRO A 53 7.22 4.39 2.03
CA PRO A 53 8.07 3.77 3.05
C PRO A 53 7.30 2.92 4.07
N ASP A 54 6.07 3.28 4.42
CA ASP A 54 5.25 2.48 5.34
C ASP A 54 4.88 1.13 4.72
N ILE A 55 4.48 1.14 3.44
CA ILE A 55 4.19 -0.09 2.69
C ILE A 55 5.44 -0.97 2.56
N ALA A 56 6.59 -0.37 2.25
CA ALA A 56 7.85 -1.09 2.13
C ALA A 56 8.29 -1.71 3.47
N ALA A 57 8.18 -0.97 4.57
CA ALA A 57 8.51 -1.44 5.91
C ALA A 57 7.58 -2.59 6.34
N TRP A 58 6.27 -2.45 6.11
CA TRP A 58 5.30 -3.51 6.36
C TRP A 58 5.61 -4.78 5.55
N ALA A 59 5.92 -4.64 4.26
CA ALA A 59 6.28 -5.77 3.40
C ALA A 59 7.57 -6.46 3.86
N ALA A 60 8.58 -5.69 4.26
CA ALA A 60 9.85 -6.21 4.78
C ALA A 60 9.66 -6.98 6.11
N GLY A 61 8.87 -6.43 7.04
CA GLY A 61 8.56 -7.07 8.32
C GLY A 61 7.82 -8.40 8.17
N ARG A 62 7.10 -8.58 7.06
CA ARG A 62 6.41 -9.85 6.73
C ARG A 62 7.34 -10.88 6.12
N LYS A 63 8.30 -10.46 5.28
CA LYS A 63 9.35 -11.37 4.76
C LYS A 63 10.28 -11.87 5.86
N ALA A 64 10.44 -11.11 6.93
CA ALA A 64 11.26 -11.49 8.09
C ALA A 64 10.59 -12.51 9.03
N ARG A 65 9.34 -12.91 8.79
CA ARG A 65 8.64 -13.93 9.59
C ARG A 65 8.68 -15.27 8.85
N PRO A 66 9.46 -16.26 9.33
CA PRO A 66 9.52 -17.60 8.74
C PRO A 66 8.22 -18.38 8.92
#